data_AF-A0A2K5CFZ6-F1
#
_entry.id   AF-A0A2K5CFZ6-F1
#
_cell.length_a   1.000
_cell.length_b   1.000
_cell.length_c   1.000
_cell.angle_alpha   90.00
_cell.angle_beta   90.00
_cell.angle_gamma   90.00
#
_symmetry.space_group_name_H-M   'P 1'
#
loop_
_entity.id
_entity.type
_entity.pdbx_description
1 polymer ?
#
loop_
_entity_poly.entity_id
_entity_poly.type
_entity_poly.pdbx_seq_one_letter_code
_entity_poly.pdbx_strand_id
1 'polypeptide(L)'
;MLGRSVVTFVLLAAAVSCAVAQHAPPWTEDCRKSTYPPSGPTYRGPVPWLHHKSDLPPYKRWHELMVDKGTNGYLKVIVGSLKNMVNTFVPSGKLMQMVDEKLPGLLGNFPGPFEEEMKGIAAVTDIPLGKVHLEHFYVFPLRCDIHTAKCTGLRYTAQ
;
A
#
# COMPACT_ATOMS: atom_id res chain seq x y z
N MET A 1 10.10 -51.40 -17.95
CA MET A 1 9.68 -50.63 -16.76
C MET A 1 10.43 -49.28 -16.59
N LEU A 2 11.32 -48.89 -17.51
CA LEU A 2 12.17 -47.70 -17.38
C LEU A 2 11.50 -46.36 -17.80
N GLY A 3 10.44 -46.39 -18.62
CA GLY A 3 9.86 -45.17 -19.20
C GLY A 3 8.93 -44.36 -18.28
N ARG A 4 8.22 -45.00 -17.36
CA ARG A 4 7.22 -44.32 -16.51
C ARG A 4 7.87 -43.50 -15.39
N SER A 5 8.98 -43.99 -14.84
CA SER A 5 9.74 -43.29 -13.79
C SER A 5 10.47 -42.06 -14.33
N VAL A 6 11.08 -42.16 -15.53
CA VAL A 6 11.78 -41.04 -16.18
C VAL A 6 10.82 -39.88 -16.49
N VAL A 7 9.62 -40.18 -16.98
CA VAL A 7 8.59 -39.14 -17.24
C VAL A 7 8.16 -38.44 -15.96
N THR A 8 7.98 -39.18 -14.86
CA THR A 8 7.65 -38.57 -13.56
C THR A 8 8.77 -37.68 -13.03
N PHE A 9 10.03 -38.07 -13.19
CA PHE A 9 11.19 -37.24 -12.81
C PHE A 9 11.29 -35.96 -13.65
N VAL A 10 11.04 -36.05 -14.96
CA VAL A 10 11.04 -34.87 -15.85
C VAL A 10 9.93 -33.89 -15.49
N LEU A 11 8.73 -34.38 -15.18
CA LEU A 11 7.60 -33.54 -14.76
C LEU A 11 7.85 -32.88 -13.40
N LEU A 12 8.45 -33.59 -12.45
CA LEU A 12 8.87 -33.04 -11.16
C LEU A 12 9.94 -31.97 -11.32
N ALA A 13 10.96 -32.22 -12.16
CA ALA A 13 12.01 -31.23 -12.42
C ALA A 13 11.44 -29.96 -13.07
N ALA A 14 10.55 -30.10 -14.06
CA ALA A 14 9.88 -28.98 -14.70
C ALA A 14 9.02 -28.17 -13.71
N ALA A 15 8.26 -28.85 -12.84
CA ALA A 15 7.46 -28.18 -11.81
C ALA A 15 8.33 -27.40 -10.82
N VAL A 16 9.47 -27.96 -10.40
CA VAL A 16 10.43 -27.30 -9.51
C VAL A 16 11.04 -26.08 -10.21
N SER A 17 11.49 -26.20 -11.47
CA SER A 17 12.04 -25.09 -12.25
C SER A 17 11.03 -23.95 -12.49
N CYS A 18 9.76 -24.28 -12.73
CA CYS A 18 8.70 -23.28 -12.83
C CYS A 18 8.45 -22.58 -11.48
N ALA A 19 8.53 -23.30 -10.36
CA ALA A 19 8.36 -22.72 -9.03
C ALA A 19 9.50 -21.76 -8.63
N VAL A 20 10.77 -22.08 -8.96
CA VAL A 20 11.88 -21.13 -8.70
C VAL A 20 11.86 -19.90 -9.63
N ALA A 21 11.37 -20.04 -10.87
CA ALA A 21 11.24 -18.90 -11.79
C ALA A 21 10.20 -17.87 -11.31
N GLN A 22 9.19 -18.30 -10.54
CA GLN A 22 8.19 -17.40 -9.96
C GLN A 22 8.71 -16.54 -8.80
N HIS A 23 9.92 -16.81 -8.29
CA HIS A 23 10.50 -16.10 -7.14
C HIS A 23 11.62 -15.12 -7.51
N ALA A 24 12.04 -15.08 -8.78
CA ALA A 24 13.03 -14.11 -9.25
C ALA A 24 12.31 -12.92 -9.90
N PRO A 25 12.57 -11.67 -9.45
CA PRO A 25 11.97 -10.51 -10.11
C PRO A 25 12.43 -10.46 -11.58
N PRO A 26 11.56 -9.96 -12.50
CA PRO A 26 11.81 -9.99 -13.95
C PRO A 26 13.04 -9.18 -14.39
N TRP A 27 13.54 -8.29 -13.52
CA TRP A 27 14.77 -7.54 -13.71
C TRP A 27 15.58 -7.56 -12.43
N THR A 28 16.86 -7.92 -12.53
CA THR A 28 17.84 -7.82 -11.44
C THR A 28 18.96 -6.90 -11.88
N GLU A 29 19.49 -6.12 -10.95
CA GLU A 29 20.68 -5.29 -11.16
C GLU A 29 21.73 -5.58 -10.09
N ASP A 30 23.00 -5.35 -10.42
CA ASP A 30 24.06 -5.36 -9.42
C ASP A 30 23.81 -4.27 -8.38
N CYS A 31 24.24 -4.53 -7.13
CA CYS A 31 24.06 -3.60 -6.03
C CYS A 31 24.62 -2.21 -6.38
N ARG A 32 23.74 -1.21 -6.38
CA ARG A 32 24.11 0.19 -6.62
C ARG A 32 25.03 0.70 -5.51
N LYS A 33 25.98 1.55 -5.88
CA LYS A 33 26.92 2.22 -4.97
C LYS A 33 26.81 3.73 -5.12
N SER A 34 27.20 4.47 -4.07
CA SER A 34 27.26 5.94 -4.07
C SER A 34 25.93 6.63 -4.39
N THR A 35 24.82 6.03 -4.00
CA THR A 35 23.46 6.58 -4.18
C THR A 35 23.02 7.50 -3.04
N TYR A 36 23.88 7.71 -2.05
CA TYR A 36 23.65 8.58 -0.90
C TYR A 36 24.72 9.69 -0.84
N PRO A 37 24.34 10.98 -0.63
CA PRO A 37 22.98 11.50 -0.45
C PRO A 37 22.09 11.34 -1.70
N PRO A 38 20.76 11.15 -1.54
CA PRO A 38 19.86 10.87 -2.66
C PRO A 38 19.90 11.98 -3.71
N SER A 39 20.18 11.61 -4.96
CA SER A 39 20.25 12.52 -6.10
C SER A 39 19.99 11.78 -7.42
N GLY A 40 19.87 12.51 -8.52
CA GLY A 40 19.66 11.95 -9.85
C GLY A 40 18.20 11.49 -10.12
N PRO A 41 17.98 10.67 -11.15
CA PRO A 41 16.63 10.37 -11.68
C PRO A 41 15.76 9.54 -10.73
N THR A 42 16.36 8.88 -9.75
CA THR A 42 15.64 8.08 -8.74
C THR A 42 15.22 8.91 -7.52
N TYR A 43 15.65 10.17 -7.41
CA TYR A 43 15.28 11.07 -6.33
C TYR A 43 14.24 12.08 -6.81
N ARG A 44 12.98 11.89 -6.39
CA ARG A 44 11.89 12.83 -6.70
C ARG A 44 11.95 14.12 -5.88
N GLY A 45 12.57 14.11 -4.71
CA GLY A 45 12.62 15.26 -3.80
C GLY A 45 12.46 14.86 -2.34
N PRO A 46 12.62 15.84 -1.42
CA PRO A 46 12.53 15.60 0.01
C PRO A 46 11.08 15.40 0.44
N VAL A 47 10.87 14.64 1.52
CA VAL A 47 9.56 14.48 2.16
C VAL A 47 9.41 15.56 3.23
N PRO A 48 8.33 16.37 3.20
CA PRO A 48 8.10 17.38 4.22
C PRO A 48 7.76 16.74 5.57
N TRP A 49 8.33 17.28 6.64
CA TRP A 49 7.99 16.90 8.00
C TRP A 49 6.69 17.59 8.43
N LEU A 50 5.80 16.84 9.07
CA LEU A 50 4.61 17.39 9.71
C LEU A 50 4.64 17.06 11.21
N HIS A 51 4.32 18.05 12.03
CA HIS A 51 4.12 17.83 13.46
C HIS A 51 2.75 17.22 13.72
N HIS A 52 2.74 15.91 13.99
CA HIS A 52 1.52 15.21 14.41
C HIS A 52 1.21 15.52 15.89
N LYS A 53 0.10 16.21 16.14
CA LYS A 53 -0.35 16.54 17.50
C LYS A 53 -1.14 15.37 18.10
N SER A 54 -0.45 14.46 18.77
CA SER A 54 -1.07 13.26 19.38
C SER A 54 -2.06 13.57 20.50
N ASP A 55 -1.94 14.74 21.14
CA ASP A 55 -2.81 15.19 22.23
C ASP A 55 -4.22 15.58 21.76
N LEU A 56 -4.38 15.78 20.45
CA LEU A 56 -5.69 16.04 19.88
C LEU A 56 -6.58 14.78 19.95
N PRO A 57 -7.91 14.96 20.06
CA PRO A 57 -8.83 13.84 19.92
C PRO A 57 -8.59 13.17 18.56
N PRO A 58 -8.66 11.83 18.47
CA PRO A 58 -8.39 11.04 17.26
C PRO A 58 -8.96 11.65 15.97
N TYR A 59 -10.22 12.06 16.01
CA TYR A 59 -10.92 12.73 14.91
C TYR A 59 -10.18 13.95 14.34
N LYS A 60 -9.48 14.73 15.16
CA LYS A 60 -8.82 15.99 14.74
C LYS A 60 -7.33 15.84 14.39
N ARG A 61 -6.70 14.70 14.70
CA ARG A 61 -5.24 14.54 14.59
C ARG A 61 -4.71 14.73 13.17
N TRP A 62 -5.48 14.28 12.18
CA TRP A 62 -5.09 14.34 10.77
C TRP A 62 -5.62 15.56 10.02
N HIS A 63 -6.38 16.45 10.68
CA HIS A 63 -7.04 17.56 9.99
C HIS A 63 -6.05 18.47 9.26
N GLU A 64 -4.97 18.89 9.92
CA GLU A 64 -3.95 19.77 9.30
C GLU A 64 -3.30 19.12 8.07
N LEU A 65 -2.94 17.84 8.16
CA LEU A 65 -2.40 17.08 7.04
C LEU A 65 -3.41 16.96 5.90
N MET A 66 -4.68 16.72 6.20
CA MET A 66 -5.72 16.53 5.19
C MET A 66 -6.17 17.85 4.56
N VAL A 67 -6.04 18.98 5.26
CA VAL A 67 -6.22 20.29 4.63
C VAL A 67 -5.09 20.56 3.64
N ASP A 68 -3.84 20.26 3.98
CA ASP A 68 -2.74 20.42 3.02
C ASP A 68 -2.80 19.37 1.90
N LYS A 69 -2.78 18.08 2.22
CA LYS A 69 -2.66 16.99 1.22
C LYS A 69 -3.98 16.52 0.61
N GLY A 70 -5.07 16.61 1.35
CA GLY A 70 -6.40 16.22 0.88
C GLY A 70 -7.01 17.28 -0.04
N THR A 71 -6.82 18.57 0.27
CA THR A 71 -7.31 19.68 -0.58
C THR A 71 -6.41 19.93 -1.79
N ASN A 72 -5.10 19.67 -1.70
CA ASN A 72 -4.18 19.71 -2.85
C ASN A 72 -4.40 18.57 -3.87
N GLY A 73 -5.52 17.84 -3.77
CA GLY A 73 -6.03 17.00 -4.85
C GLY A 73 -5.47 15.59 -4.92
N TYR A 74 -4.32 15.28 -4.30
CA TYR A 74 -3.68 13.96 -4.43
C TYR A 74 -4.59 12.81 -3.99
N LEU A 75 -5.24 12.93 -2.83
CA LEU A 75 -6.14 11.89 -2.32
C LEU A 75 -7.37 11.71 -3.23
N LYS A 76 -7.93 12.83 -3.72
CA LYS A 76 -9.05 12.82 -4.68
C LYS A 76 -8.65 12.22 -6.03
N VAL A 77 -7.41 12.44 -6.48
CA VAL A 77 -6.86 11.86 -7.71
C VAL A 77 -6.71 10.34 -7.56
N ILE A 78 -6.15 9.85 -6.46
CA ILE A 78 -5.98 8.41 -6.22
C ILE A 78 -7.35 7.71 -6.19
N VAL A 79 -8.29 8.23 -5.39
CA VAL A 79 -9.65 7.69 -5.31
C VAL A 79 -10.37 7.77 -6.66
N GLY A 80 -10.16 8.84 -7.43
CA GLY A 80 -10.69 8.99 -8.79
C GLY A 80 -10.12 7.95 -9.75
N SER A 81 -8.80 7.71 -9.74
CA SER A 81 -8.15 6.68 -10.54
C SER A 81 -8.65 5.28 -10.17
N LEU A 82 -8.83 4.99 -8.87
CA LEU A 82 -9.38 3.73 -8.40
C LEU A 82 -10.84 3.54 -8.88
N LYS A 83 -11.66 4.59 -8.81
CA LYS A 83 -13.02 4.58 -9.38
C LYS A 83 -13.01 4.29 -10.88
N ASN A 84 -12.12 4.92 -11.64
CA ASN A 84 -12.02 4.71 -13.08
C ASN A 84 -11.60 3.27 -13.38
N MET A 85 -10.59 2.74 -12.68
CA MET A 85 -10.15 1.35 -12.82
C MET A 85 -11.27 0.36 -12.45
N VAL A 86 -12.01 0.59 -11.37
CA VAL A 86 -13.14 -0.28 -11.00
C VAL A 86 -14.23 -0.22 -12.07
N ASN A 87 -14.52 0.96 -12.59
CA ASN A 87 -15.54 1.14 -13.63
C ASN A 87 -15.16 0.50 -14.96
N THR A 88 -13.88 0.28 -15.28
CA THR A 88 -13.51 -0.47 -16.50
C THR A 88 -13.90 -1.95 -16.42
N PHE A 89 -13.91 -2.54 -15.22
CA PHE A 89 -14.33 -3.93 -15.01
C PHE A 89 -15.82 -4.04 -14.71
N VAL A 90 -16.36 -3.10 -13.93
CA VAL A 90 -17.77 -3.07 -13.51
C VAL A 90 -18.36 -1.69 -13.82
N PRO A 91 -18.73 -1.42 -15.09
CA PRO A 91 -19.17 -0.10 -15.55
C PRO A 91 -20.51 0.34 -14.97
N SER A 92 -21.23 -0.56 -14.29
CA SER A 92 -22.52 -0.24 -13.66
C SER A 92 -22.40 0.80 -12.54
N GLY A 93 -21.20 1.07 -12.02
CA GLY A 93 -20.98 1.99 -10.89
C GLY A 93 -21.51 1.50 -9.54
N LYS A 94 -22.32 0.42 -9.54
CA LYS A 94 -22.93 -0.18 -8.34
C LYS A 94 -21.89 -0.65 -7.33
N LEU A 95 -20.73 -1.10 -7.79
CA LEU A 95 -19.65 -1.53 -6.89
C LEU A 95 -19.14 -0.37 -6.04
N MET A 96 -18.93 0.80 -6.63
CA MET A 96 -18.48 1.97 -5.87
C MET A 96 -19.58 2.51 -4.94
N GLN A 97 -20.85 2.38 -5.31
CA GLN A 97 -21.98 2.68 -4.42
C GLN A 97 -22.03 1.73 -3.22
N MET A 98 -21.81 0.43 -3.43
CA MET A 98 -21.73 -0.54 -2.33
C MET A 98 -20.54 -0.27 -1.41
N VAL A 99 -19.39 0.13 -1.96
CA VAL A 99 -18.22 0.56 -1.17
C VAL A 99 -18.58 1.75 -0.30
N ASP A 100 -19.27 2.75 -0.84
CA ASP A 100 -19.63 3.95 -0.09
C ASP A 100 -20.67 3.67 1.02
N GLU A 101 -21.69 2.85 0.74
CA GLU A 101 -22.86 2.68 1.62
C GLU A 101 -22.82 1.44 2.53
N LYS A 102 -22.30 0.31 2.04
CA LYS A 102 -22.39 -0.99 2.71
C LYS A 102 -21.10 -1.41 3.38
N LEU A 103 -19.94 -1.02 2.82
CA LEU A 103 -18.65 -1.44 3.34
C LEU A 103 -18.39 -1.00 4.79
N PRO A 104 -18.70 0.24 5.23
CA PRO A 104 -18.52 0.62 6.63
C PRO A 104 -19.35 -0.24 7.58
N GLY A 105 -20.60 -0.55 7.22
CA GLY A 105 -21.47 -1.42 8.02
C GLY A 105 -21.04 -2.88 8.04
N LEU A 106 -20.44 -3.37 6.95
CA LEU A 106 -19.92 -4.74 6.84
C LEU A 106 -18.62 -4.95 7.63
N LEU A 107 -17.74 -3.95 7.65
CA LEU A 107 -16.48 -3.99 8.39
C LEU A 107 -16.68 -3.79 9.90
N GLY A 108 -17.84 -3.27 10.31
CA GLY A 108 -18.10 -2.88 11.69
C GLY A 108 -17.24 -1.69 12.11
N ASN A 109 -17.16 -1.45 13.42
CA ASN A 109 -16.32 -0.38 13.95
C ASN A 109 -14.89 -0.88 14.17
N PHE A 110 -13.91 -0.11 13.71
CA PHE A 110 -12.52 -0.38 14.04
C PHE A 110 -12.26 -0.07 15.51
N PRO A 111 -11.28 -0.73 16.15
CA PRO A 111 -10.89 -0.37 17.51
C PRO A 111 -10.43 1.10 17.53
N GLY A 112 -10.85 1.84 18.57
CA GLY A 112 -10.33 3.19 18.80
C GLY A 112 -8.81 3.14 19.00
N PRO A 113 -8.03 4.09 18.44
CA PRO A 113 -8.44 5.39 17.88
C PRO A 113 -8.74 5.41 16.37
N PHE A 114 -8.55 4.30 15.65
CA PHE A 114 -8.51 4.28 14.19
C PHE A 114 -9.85 4.66 13.53
N GLU A 115 -10.97 4.21 14.10
CA GLU A 115 -12.31 4.54 13.63
C GLU A 115 -12.52 6.06 13.56
N GLU A 116 -12.17 6.77 14.64
CA GLU A 116 -12.38 8.21 14.75
C GLU A 116 -11.39 8.98 13.88
N GLU A 117 -10.14 8.51 13.74
CA GLU A 117 -9.18 9.07 12.79
C GLU A 117 -9.66 8.99 11.35
N MET A 118 -10.21 7.84 10.93
CA MET A 118 -10.74 7.64 9.58
C MET A 118 -11.97 8.51 9.31
N LYS A 119 -12.89 8.64 10.28
CA LYS A 119 -14.02 9.59 10.20
C LYS A 119 -13.54 11.03 10.05
N GLY A 120 -12.52 11.42 10.80
CA GLY A 120 -11.92 12.75 10.72
C GLY A 120 -11.33 13.04 9.34
N ILE A 121 -10.62 12.08 8.75
CA ILE A 121 -10.08 12.17 7.39
C ILE A 121 -11.21 12.27 6.36
N ALA A 122 -12.22 11.41 6.44
CA ALA A 122 -13.37 11.41 5.53
C ALA A 122 -14.09 12.77 5.54
N ALA A 123 -14.30 13.35 6.72
CA ALA A 123 -14.97 14.63 6.87
C ALA A 123 -14.19 15.82 6.29
N VAL A 124 -12.86 15.86 6.46
CA VAL A 124 -12.03 16.97 5.96
C VAL A 124 -11.83 16.88 4.44
N THR A 125 -11.74 15.67 3.91
CA THR A 125 -11.42 15.44 2.49
C THR A 125 -12.64 15.36 1.58
N ASP A 126 -13.84 15.30 2.16
CA ASP A 126 -15.12 15.07 1.47
C ASP A 126 -15.09 13.74 0.66
N ILE A 127 -14.43 12.72 1.23
CA ILE A 127 -14.35 11.38 0.65
C ILE A 127 -15.23 10.45 1.49
N PRO A 128 -16.12 9.65 0.87
CA PRO A 128 -16.94 8.68 1.60
C PRO A 128 -16.08 7.74 2.44
N LEU A 129 -16.53 7.51 3.69
CA LEU A 129 -15.80 6.73 4.68
C LEU A 129 -15.43 5.32 4.17
N GLY A 130 -16.28 4.69 3.34
CA GLY A 130 -15.99 3.39 2.74
C GLY A 130 -14.73 3.37 1.86
N LYS A 131 -14.45 4.45 1.14
CA LYS A 131 -13.23 4.58 0.33
C LYS A 131 -11.98 4.76 1.19
N VAL A 132 -12.10 5.50 2.29
CA VAL A 132 -11.01 5.65 3.27
C VAL A 132 -10.64 4.29 3.87
N HIS A 133 -11.63 3.46 4.20
CA HIS A 133 -11.42 2.09 4.66
C HIS A 133 -10.75 1.22 3.59
N LEU A 134 -11.16 1.35 2.33
CA LEU A 134 -10.62 0.55 1.23
C LEU A 134 -9.15 0.87 0.95
N GLU A 135 -8.76 2.15 1.00
CA GLU A 135 -7.35 2.57 0.89
C GLU A 135 -6.49 2.00 2.02
N HIS A 136 -7.02 1.98 3.25
CA HIS A 136 -6.30 1.38 4.39
C HIS A 136 -5.99 -0.12 4.16
N PHE A 137 -6.95 -0.87 3.61
CA PHE A 137 -6.78 -2.31 3.33
C PHE A 137 -5.84 -2.59 2.15
N TYR A 138 -5.88 -1.78 1.08
CA TYR A 138 -5.11 -2.05 -0.14
C TYR A 138 -3.63 -1.68 -0.05
N VAL A 139 -3.26 -0.67 0.76
CA VAL A 139 -1.86 -0.20 0.83
C VAL A 139 -1.00 -1.07 1.75
N PHE A 140 -1.57 -1.68 2.79
CA PHE A 140 -0.81 -2.47 3.76
C PHE A 140 -0.04 -3.69 3.18
N PRO A 141 -0.57 -4.49 2.24
CA PRO A 141 0.12 -5.69 1.75
C PRO A 141 1.28 -5.44 0.77
N LEU A 142 1.50 -4.21 0.28
CA LEU A 142 2.54 -3.90 -0.72
C LEU A 142 3.87 -3.40 -0.09
N ARG A 143 4.07 -3.64 1.21
CA ARG A 143 5.25 -3.16 1.94
C ARG A 143 6.45 -4.10 1.76
N CYS A 144 7.60 -3.56 1.40
CA CYS A 144 8.87 -4.30 1.38
C CYS A 144 9.32 -4.72 2.78
N ASP A 145 10.07 -5.82 2.87
CA ASP A 145 10.62 -6.34 4.13
C ASP A 145 11.62 -5.35 4.76
N ILE A 146 11.57 -5.23 6.10
CA ILE A 146 12.50 -4.40 6.86
C ILE A 146 13.88 -5.08 6.91
N HIS A 147 14.87 -4.46 6.27
CA HIS A 147 16.26 -4.91 6.40
C HIS A 147 16.91 -4.25 7.63
N THR A 148 17.40 -5.07 8.56
CA THR A 148 18.16 -4.60 9.74
C THR A 148 19.65 -4.83 9.52
N ALA A 149 20.46 -3.78 9.62
CA ALA A 149 21.92 -3.89 9.65
C ALA A 149 22.45 -3.56 11.05
N LYS A 150 23.48 -4.29 11.52
CA LYS A 150 24.22 -3.98 12.74
C LYS A 150 25.65 -3.58 12.37
N CYS A 151 26.05 -2.36 12.72
CA CYS A 151 27.43 -1.90 12.61
C CYS A 151 27.87 -1.39 13.97
N THR A 152 29.01 -1.88 14.49
CA THR A 152 29.66 -1.38 15.72
C THR A 152 28.72 -1.18 16.92
N GLY A 153 27.77 -2.11 17.14
CA GLY A 153 26.81 -2.04 18.25
C GLY A 153 25.59 -1.16 18.03
N LEU A 154 25.51 -0.44 16.90
CA LEU A 154 24.35 0.35 16.50
C LEU A 154 23.44 -0.46 15.58
N ARG A 155 22.12 -0.27 15.72
CA ARG A 155 21.09 -0.93 14.90
C ARG A 155 20.50 0.08 13.93
N TYR A 156 20.54 -0.26 12.64
CA TYR A 156 19.94 0.52 11.56
C TYR A 156 18.77 -0.26 10.97
N THR A 157 17.66 0.42 10.73
CA THR A 157 16.45 -0.13 10.10
C THR A 157 16.07 0.72 8.90
N ALA A 158 15.91 0.08 7.74
CA ALA A 158 15.43 0.69 6.51
C ALA A 158 14.28 -0.15 5.93
N GLN A 159 13.37 0.51 5.22
CA GLN A 159 12.16 -0.06 4.60
C GLN A 159 11.98 0.52 3.20
#